data_AF-A0A538PPT8-F1
#
_entry.id   AF-A0A538PPT8-F1
#
_cell.length_a   1.000
_cell.length_b   1.000
_cell.length_c   1.000
_cell.angle_alpha   90.00
_cell.angle_beta   90.00
_cell.angle_gamma   90.00
#
_symmetry.space_group_name_H-M   'P 1'
#
loop_
_entity.id
_entity.type
_entity.pdbx_description
1 polymer ?
#
loop_
_entity_poly.entity_id
_entity_poly.type
_entity_poly.pdbx_seq_one_letter_code
_entity_poly.pdbx_strand_id
1 'polypeptide(L)' 'MHDLRSSVTTIGSADRGIDIRLPTAHISANHWRIELRARGAGLVDVGSKNGTYYENKRTLASA' A
#
# COMPACT_ATOMS: atom_id res chain seq x y z
N MET A 1 14.74 2.29 6.38
CA MET A 1 13.83 3.42 6.08
C MET A 1 13.64 3.45 4.57
N HIS A 2 12.41 3.32 4.06
CA HIS A 2 12.12 3.47 2.62
C HIS A 2 11.69 4.91 2.36
N ASP A 3 12.21 5.48 1.27
CA ASP A 3 11.94 6.86 0.87
C ASP A 3 10.86 6.87 -0.22
N LEU A 4 9.85 7.73 -0.05
CA LEU A 4 8.72 7.87 -0.96
C LEU A 4 9.08 8.91 -2.02
N ARG A 5 9.90 8.53 -3.00
CA ARG A 5 10.40 9.47 -4.03
C ARG A 5 9.54 9.52 -5.29
N SER A 6 8.72 8.49 -5.50
CA SER A 6 7.83 8.39 -6.65
C SER A 6 6.46 8.98 -6.32
N SER A 7 5.78 9.55 -7.31
CA SER A 7 4.38 10.00 -7.17
C SER A 7 3.45 8.87 -6.70
N VAL A 8 3.82 7.62 -6.98
CA VAL A 8 3.13 6.42 -6.48
C VAL A 8 4.16 5.43 -5.96
N THR A 9 3.97 4.92 -4.76
CA THR A 9 4.75 3.81 -4.17
C THR A 9 3.86 2.61 -3.93
N THR A 10 4.16 1.47 -4.54
CA THR A 10 3.41 0.22 -4.37
C THR A 10 3.98 -0.64 -3.25
N ILE A 11 3.10 -1.27 -2.48
CA ILE A 11 3.48 -2.16 -1.39
C ILE A 11 2.65 -3.44 -1.47
N GLY A 12 3.32 -4.58 -1.30
CA GLY A 12 2.70 -5.90 -1.44
C GLY A 12 3.69 -7.03 -1.23
N SER A 13 3.25 -8.28 -1.41
CA SER A 13 4.08 -9.46 -1.21
C SER A 13 4.76 -9.99 -2.48
N ALA A 14 4.38 -9.47 -3.66
CA ALA A 14 4.89 -9.96 -4.94
C ALA A 14 6.42 -9.79 -5.07
N ASP A 15 7.05 -10.73 -5.75
CA ASP A 15 8.51 -10.77 -5.91
C ASP A 15 9.05 -9.71 -6.87
N ARG A 16 8.18 -9.15 -7.72
CA ARG A 16 8.50 -8.14 -8.74
C ARG A 16 7.36 -7.14 -8.86
N GLY A 17 7.67 -5.92 -9.33
CA GLY A 17 6.67 -4.87 -9.58
C GLY A 17 6.14 -4.18 -8.33
N ILE A 18 6.79 -4.41 -7.18
CA ILE A 18 6.45 -3.82 -5.89
C ILE A 18 7.65 -3.01 -5.41
N ASP A 19 7.44 -1.75 -5.05
CA ASP A 19 8.50 -0.87 -4.55
C ASP A 19 8.93 -1.27 -3.13
N ILE A 20 7.96 -1.56 -2.27
CA ILE A 20 8.18 -1.99 -0.89
C ILE A 20 7.61 -3.40 -0.71
N ARG A 21 8.49 -4.41 -0.75
CA ARG A 21 8.07 -5.80 -0.62
C ARG A 21 7.95 -6.23 0.84
N LEU A 22 6.81 -6.83 1.18
CA LEU A 22 6.52 -7.45 2.48
C LEU A 22 6.22 -8.94 2.24
N PRO A 23 7.23 -9.84 2.27
CA PRO A 23 7.12 -11.22 1.80
C PRO A 23 6.46 -12.14 2.84
N THR A 24 5.17 -11.97 3.05
CA THR A 24 4.35 -12.76 3.99
C THR A 24 3.01 -13.13 3.36
N ALA A 25 2.51 -14.33 3.68
CA ALA A 25 1.25 -14.87 3.16
C ALA A 25 0.01 -14.05 3.58
N HIS A 26 0.12 -13.22 4.62
CA HIS A 26 -0.98 -12.37 5.09
C HIS A 26 -1.14 -11.07 4.29
N ILE A 27 -0.22 -10.79 3.37
CA ILE A 27 -0.23 -9.59 2.54
C ILE A 27 -0.47 -10.01 1.09
N SER A 28 -1.51 -9.45 0.46
CA SER A 28 -1.76 -9.59 -0.98
C SER A 28 -0.55 -9.19 -1.84
N ALA A 29 -0.42 -9.83 -3.00
CA ALA A 29 0.64 -9.55 -3.99
C ALA A 29 0.71 -8.06 -4.34
N ASN A 30 -0.45 -7.44 -4.60
CA ASN A 30 -0.67 -6.00 -4.68
C ASN A 30 -1.63 -5.64 -3.53
N HIS A 31 -1.16 -4.95 -2.49
CA HIS A 31 -1.96 -4.75 -1.28
C HIS A 31 -2.45 -3.31 -1.14
N TRP A 32 -1.54 -2.36 -1.30
CA TRP A 32 -1.81 -0.94 -1.15
C TRP A 32 -0.78 -0.12 -1.93
N ARG A 33 -1.14 1.13 -2.20
CA ARG A 33 -0.22 2.12 -2.75
C ARG A 33 -0.33 3.43 -2.00
N ILE A 34 0.79 4.12 -1.91
CA ILE A 34 0.88 5.48 -1.40
C ILE A 34 0.93 6.40 -2.61
N GLU A 35 0.00 7.34 -2.68
CA GLU A 35 0.00 8.42 -3.66
C GLU A 35 0.51 9.70 -3.01
N LEU A 36 1.61 10.26 -3.52
CA LEU A 36 1.99 11.61 -3.13
C LEU A 36 1.03 12.60 -3.80
N ARG A 37 0.48 13.51 -2.99
CA ARG A 37 -0.43 14.56 -3.44
C ARG A 37 0.18 15.92 -3.14
N ALA A 38 -0.39 16.98 -3.72
CA ALA A 38 0.06 18.35 -3.44
C ALA A 38 0.02 18.70 -1.93
N ARG A 39 -0.83 18.01 -1.15
CA ARG A 39 -0.87 18.11 0.31
C ARG A 39 -0.83 16.72 0.94
N GLY A 40 0.38 16.29 1.31
CA GLY A 40 0.62 15.03 2.01
C GLY A 40 0.55 13.80 1.12
N ALA A 41 0.24 12.66 1.72
CA ALA A 41 0.18 11.37 1.04
C ALA A 41 -1.17 10.69 1.27
N GLY A 42 -1.74 10.12 0.21
CA GLY A 42 -2.95 9.31 0.26
C GLY A 42 -2.60 7.82 0.33
N LEU A 43 -3.25 7.11 1.26
CA LEU A 43 -3.15 5.66 1.36
C LEU A 43 -4.32 5.00 0.65
N VAL A 44 -4.04 4.13 -0.32
CA VAL A 44 -5.06 3.48 -1.14
C VAL A 44 -4.91 1.97 -1.06
N ASP A 45 -5.87 1.30 -0.43
CA ASP A 45 -6.03 -0.15 -0.52
C ASP A 45 -6.50 -0.51 -1.94
N VAL A 46 -5.84 -1.47 -2.59
CA VAL A 46 -6.12 -1.86 -3.99
C VAL A 46 -6.90 -3.18 -4.11
N GLY A 47 -7.65 -3.55 -3.07
CA GLY A 47 -8.40 -4.80 -3.02
C GLY A 47 -7.66 -5.90 -2.25
N SER A 48 -7.00 -5.54 -1.16
CA SER A 48 -6.29 -6.50 -0.32
C SER A 48 -7.23 -7.52 0.33
N LYS A 49 -6.76 -8.76 0.54
CA LYS A 49 -7.59 -9.86 1.07
C LYS A 49 -8.00 -9.64 2.53
N ASN A 50 -7.08 -9.13 3.34
CA ASN A 50 -7.29 -8.93 4.78
C ASN A 50 -7.75 -7.50 5.13
N GLY A 51 -7.76 -6.61 4.14
CA GLY A 51 -7.99 -5.18 4.32
C GLY A 51 -6.78 -4.45 4.89
N THR A 52 -6.78 -3.13 4.71
CA THR A 52 -5.79 -2.22 5.27
C THR A 52 -6.31 -1.53 6.53
N TYR A 53 -5.41 -1.26 7.49
CA TYR A 53 -5.72 -0.60 8.76
C TYR A 53 -4.78 0.59 8.97
N TYR A 54 -5.33 1.71 9.42
CA TYR A 54 -4.60 2.90 9.82
C TYR A 54 -5.09 3.37 11.19
N GLU A 55 -4.17 3.57 12.14
CA GLU A 55 -4.51 3.94 13.53
C GLU A 55 -5.58 3.02 14.16
N ASN A 56 -5.41 1.70 13.98
CA ASN A 56 -6.34 0.64 14.42
C ASN A 56 -7.75 0.69 13.81
N LYS A 57 -7.98 1.52 12.79
CA LYS A 57 -9.26 1.59 12.07
C LYS A 57 -9.09 1.00 10.68
N ARG A 58 -10.03 0.15 10.27
CA ARG A 58 -10.04 -0.42 8.92
C ARG A 58 -10.34 0.71 7.91
N THR A 59 -9.48 0.87 6.92
CA THR A 59 -9.71 1.81 5.83
C THR A 59 -10.67 1.18 4.83
N LEU A 60 -11.63 1.96 4.33
CA LEU A 60 -12.43 1.54 3.18
C LEU A 60 -11.54 1.57 1.94
N ALA A 61 -11.65 0.58 1.07
CA ALA A 61 -11.03 0.66 -0.24
C ALA A 61 -11.58 1.90 -0.95
N SER A 62 -10.69 2.71 -1.53
CA SER A 62 -11.15 3.79 -2.41
C SER A 62 -11.80 3.15 -3.63
N ALA A 63 -13.07 3.49 -3.86
CA ALA A 63 -13.83 3.07 -5.04
C ALA A 63 -13.23 3.62 -6.34
#